data_AF-A0A9D1JTA1-F1
#
_entry.id   AF-A0A9D1JTA1-F1
#
_cell.length_a   1.000
_cell.length_b   1.000
_cell.length_c   1.000
_cell.angle_alpha   90.00
_cell.angle_beta   90.00
_cell.angle_gamma   90.00
#
_symmetry.space_group_name_H-M   'P 1'
#
loop_
_entity.id
_entity.type
_entity.pdbx_description
1 polymer ?
#
loop_
_entity_poly.entity_id
_entity_poly.type
_entity_poly.pdbx_seq_one_letter_code
_entity_poly.pdbx_strand_id
1 'polypeptide(L)'
;LLFYIIPFKMKWLAWFYLGSIVLGFFTLPFPYCLFPVVALLNYFLFFGREIQNVLPRMGSYHRSYTPPRKTAAPNPQWADRYRGKDGQKPYRHKCTVCGRTDADYPELEFRYCSRCKGYYCYCSDHINNHAHIQ
;
A
#
# COMPACT_ATOMS: atom_id res chain seq x y z
N LEU A 1 -6.16 30.60 6.43
CA LEU A 1 -5.77 31.65 7.38
C LEU A 1 -6.64 32.92 7.23
N LEU A 2 -7.97 32.73 7.12
CA LEU A 2 -8.93 33.80 7.40
C LEU A 2 -9.25 33.66 8.90
N PHE A 3 -8.43 34.39 9.67
CA PHE A 3 -8.41 34.54 11.12
C PHE A 3 -8.44 33.25 11.97
N TYR A 4 -7.22 32.76 12.28
CA TYR A 4 -6.85 31.83 13.36
C TYR A 4 -7.35 32.21 14.79
N ILE A 5 -8.31 33.13 14.88
CA ILE A 5 -8.91 33.73 16.08
C ILE A 5 -10.30 33.14 16.35
N ILE A 6 -11.04 32.69 15.34
CA ILE A 6 -12.40 32.16 15.52
C ILE A 6 -12.42 30.66 15.20
N PRO A 7 -12.58 29.77 16.19
CA PRO A 7 -12.70 28.34 15.94
C PRO A 7 -14.08 28.04 15.33
N PHE A 8 -14.20 28.18 14.01
CA PHE A 8 -15.43 27.86 13.30
C PHE A 8 -15.48 26.36 13.02
N LYS A 9 -16.48 25.66 13.59
CA LYS A 9 -16.64 24.22 13.33
C LYS A 9 -16.95 24.02 11.84
N MET A 10 -16.20 23.13 11.16
CA MET A 10 -16.34 22.89 9.72
C MET A 10 -17.77 22.55 9.28
N LYS A 11 -18.56 21.93 10.17
CA LYS A 11 -19.99 21.67 9.95
C LYS A 11 -20.81 22.91 9.59
N TRP A 12 -20.49 24.08 10.15
CA TRP A 12 -21.22 25.31 9.87
C TRP A 12 -20.87 25.89 8.49
N LEU A 13 -19.60 25.79 8.08
CA LEU A 13 -19.18 26.14 6.72
C LEU A 13 -19.86 25.23 5.69
N ALA A 14 -20.00 23.93 6.00
CA ALA A 14 -20.70 22.99 5.13
C ALA A 14 -22.18 23.38 4.94
N TRP A 15 -22.89 23.72 6.01
CA TRP A 15 -24.28 24.20 5.92
C TRP A 15 -24.40 25.52 5.14
N PHE A 16 -23.49 26.47 5.38
CA PHE A 16 -23.47 27.73 4.65
C PHE A 16 -23.24 27.53 3.14
N TYR A 17 -22.29 26.65 2.78
CA TYR A 17 -22.00 26.33 1.38
C TYR A 17 -23.15 25.60 0.68
N LEU A 18 -23.83 24.68 1.39
CA LEU A 18 -25.02 24.04 0.86
C LEU A 18 -26.14 25.07 0.64
N GLY A 19 -26.35 25.97 1.59
CA GLY A 19 -27.30 27.08 1.46
C GLY A 19 -27.00 28.02 0.29
N SER A 20 -25.72 28.34 0.04
CA SER A 20 -25.34 29.20 -1.09
C SER A 20 -25.57 28.54 -2.45
N ILE A 21 -25.37 27.22 -2.55
CA ILE A 21 -25.71 26.44 -3.76
C ILE A 21 -27.21 26.48 -4.03
N VAL A 22 -28.04 26.25 -3.00
CA VAL A 22 -29.50 26.27 -3.11
C VAL A 22 -29.98 27.67 -3.51
N LEU A 23 -29.46 28.72 -2.86
CA LEU A 23 -29.81 30.09 -3.18
C LEU A 23 -29.40 30.46 -4.62
N GLY A 24 -28.21 30.04 -5.06
CA GLY A 24 -27.75 30.23 -6.44
C GLY A 24 -28.67 29.57 -7.47
N PHE A 25 -29.26 28.41 -7.15
CA PHE A 25 -30.24 27.76 -8.02
C PHE A 25 -31.50 28.61 -8.23
N PHE A 26 -31.97 29.34 -7.21
CA PHE A 26 -33.17 30.16 -7.33
C PHE A 26 -32.92 31.57 -7.88
N THR A 27 -31.71 32.11 -7.70
CA THR A 27 -31.40 33.50 -8.10
C THR A 27 -30.76 33.60 -9.49
N LEU A 28 -30.13 32.53 -9.99
CA LEU A 28 -29.44 32.56 -11.28
C LEU A 28 -30.43 32.38 -12.45
N PRO A 29 -30.33 33.19 -13.51
CA PRO A 29 -31.11 32.99 -14.73
C PRO A 29 -30.68 31.72 -15.47
N PHE A 30 -31.59 31.14 -16.26
CA PHE A 30 -31.26 30.03 -17.15
C PHE A 30 -30.21 30.48 -18.20
N PRO A 31 -29.16 29.69 -18.49
CA PRO A 31 -28.87 28.32 -18.04
C PRO A 31 -27.93 28.22 -16.82
N TYR A 32 -27.50 29.34 -16.24
CA TYR A 32 -26.52 29.36 -15.14
C TYR A 32 -27.01 28.60 -13.90
N CYS A 33 -28.33 28.56 -13.69
CA CYS A 33 -29.02 27.73 -12.70
C CYS A 33 -28.64 26.22 -12.79
N LEU A 34 -28.25 25.72 -13.96
CA LEU A 34 -27.87 24.32 -14.16
C LEU A 34 -26.44 24.00 -13.71
N PHE A 35 -25.55 24.97 -13.59
CA PHE A 35 -24.14 24.70 -13.27
C PHE A 35 -23.93 23.97 -11.94
N PRO A 36 -24.60 24.33 -10.83
CA PRO A 36 -24.49 23.56 -9.59
C PRO A 36 -24.97 22.11 -9.74
N VAL A 37 -26.02 21.88 -10.55
CA VAL A 37 -26.56 20.53 -10.81
C VAL A 37 -25.56 19.69 -11.60
N VAL A 38 -24.96 20.27 -12.65
CA VAL A 38 -23.95 19.60 -13.47
C VAL A 38 -22.70 19.25 -12.66
N ALA A 39 -22.24 20.16 -11.79
CA ALA A 39 -21.10 19.92 -10.92
C ALA A 39 -21.37 18.77 -9.92
N LEU A 40 -22.56 18.71 -9.34
CA LEU A 40 -22.96 17.58 -8.48
C LEU A 40 -23.03 16.27 -9.24
N LEU A 41 -23.63 16.26 -10.45
CA LEU A 41 -23.69 15.07 -11.29
C LEU A 41 -22.29 14.55 -11.66
N ASN A 42 -21.37 15.45 -11.99
CA ASN A 42 -19.98 15.09 -12.27
C ASN A 42 -19.31 14.45 -11.05
N TYR A 43 -19.48 15.05 -9.86
CA TYR A 43 -18.96 14.49 -8.62
C TYR A 43 -19.54 13.09 -8.33
N PHE A 44 -20.86 12.89 -8.49
CA PHE A 44 -21.49 11.58 -8.29
C PHE A 44 -21.07 10.52 -9.33
N LEU A 45 -20.73 10.91 -10.56
CA LEU A 45 -20.25 9.99 -11.58
C LEU A 45 -18.91 9.36 -11.19
N PHE A 46 -17.97 10.14 -10.64
CA PHE A 46 -16.65 9.66 -10.24
C PHE A 46 -16.62 9.11 -8.81
N PHE A 47 -17.19 9.84 -7.85
CA PHE A 47 -17.07 9.54 -6.41
C PHE A 47 -18.32 8.86 -5.81
N GLY A 48 -19.39 8.66 -6.60
CA GLY A 48 -20.65 8.07 -6.11
C GLY A 48 -20.50 6.66 -5.53
N ARG A 49 -19.61 5.84 -6.11
CA ARG A 49 -19.31 4.48 -5.59
C ARG A 49 -18.56 4.51 -4.27
N GLU A 50 -17.76 5.54 -4.02
CA GLU A 50 -16.96 5.69 -2.80
C GLU A 50 -17.80 6.23 -1.64
N ILE A 51 -18.79 7.08 -1.94
CA ILE A 51 -19.80 7.55 -0.96
C ILE A 51 -20.57 6.38 -0.34
N GLN A 52 -20.85 5.31 -1.10
CA GLN A 52 -21.48 4.09 -0.59
C GLN A 52 -20.61 3.33 0.44
N ASN A 53 -19.29 3.52 0.40
CA ASN A 53 -18.35 2.92 1.35
C ASN A 53 -18.13 3.80 2.60
N VAL A 54 -18.38 5.11 2.49
CA VAL A 54 -18.16 6.10 3.57
C VAL A 54 -19.45 6.44 4.33
N LEU A 55 -20.63 6.31 3.71
CA LEU A 55 -21.90 6.19 4.43
C LEU A 55 -22.07 4.72 4.82
N PRO A 56 -21.63 4.28 6.02
CA PRO A 56 -22.09 3.01 6.52
C PRO A 56 -23.62 3.11 6.53
N ARG A 57 -24.28 2.22 5.78
CA ARG A 57 -25.68 1.89 6.10
C ARG A 57 -25.77 1.83 7.62
N MET A 58 -26.75 2.52 8.16
CA MET A 58 -27.05 2.73 9.58
C MET A 58 -27.21 1.44 10.42
N GLY A 59 -26.81 0.27 9.92
CA GLY A 59 -26.90 -1.02 10.58
C GLY A 59 -25.64 -1.90 10.50
N SER A 60 -24.48 -1.44 10.03
CA SER A 60 -23.26 -2.30 10.05
C SER A 60 -21.95 -1.51 10.09
N TYR A 61 -21.84 -0.55 11.02
CA TYR A 61 -20.53 -0.12 11.54
C TYR A 61 -20.11 -0.98 12.75
N HIS A 62 -20.42 -2.27 12.71
CA HIS A 62 -19.60 -3.28 13.37
C HIS A 62 -18.78 -3.97 12.27
N ARG A 63 -18.02 -3.18 11.51
CA ARG A 63 -16.79 -3.75 10.96
C ARG A 63 -15.97 -4.01 12.20
N SER A 64 -16.03 -5.25 12.67
CA SER A 64 -15.17 -5.74 13.72
C SER A 64 -13.79 -5.22 13.36
N TYR A 65 -13.31 -4.23 14.11
CA TYR A 65 -11.90 -4.10 14.34
C TYR A 65 -11.56 -5.41 15.05
N THR A 66 -11.41 -6.47 14.27
CA THR A 66 -10.60 -7.59 14.66
C THR A 66 -9.26 -6.92 14.76
N PRO A 67 -8.76 -6.59 15.99
CA PRO A 67 -7.34 -6.26 16.08
C PRO A 67 -6.64 -7.37 15.30
N PRO A 68 -5.62 -7.07 14.48
CA PRO A 68 -4.83 -8.14 13.87
C PRO A 68 -4.61 -9.12 15.00
N ARG A 69 -5.16 -10.34 14.85
CA ARG A 69 -5.07 -11.36 15.90
C ARG A 69 -3.61 -11.26 16.29
N LYS A 70 -3.33 -11.00 17.57
CA LYS A 70 -1.99 -11.18 18.12
C LYS A 70 -1.77 -12.69 18.04
N THR A 71 -1.56 -13.18 16.82
CA THR A 71 -1.36 -14.57 16.50
C THR A 71 -0.01 -14.86 17.11
N ALA A 72 -0.10 -15.67 18.16
CA ALA A 72 0.98 -16.18 18.97
C ALA A 72 1.67 -15.11 19.83
N ALA A 73 1.78 -15.42 21.12
CA ALA A 73 2.94 -15.00 21.88
C ALA A 73 4.20 -15.22 21.02
N PRO A 74 5.21 -14.32 21.05
CA PRO A 74 6.43 -14.50 20.28
C PRO A 74 6.97 -15.89 20.57
N ASN A 75 6.82 -16.80 19.62
CA ASN A 75 7.19 -18.20 19.83
C ASN A 75 8.70 -18.21 20.03
N PRO A 76 9.23 -18.56 21.23
CA PRO A 76 10.68 -18.52 21.48
C PRO A 76 11.46 -19.45 20.53
N GLN A 77 10.76 -20.42 19.92
CA GLN A 77 11.27 -21.35 18.90
C GLN A 77 11.24 -20.83 17.46
N TRP A 78 10.97 -19.54 17.21
CA TRP A 78 11.01 -18.99 15.85
C TRP A 78 12.41 -19.16 15.20
N ALA A 79 13.47 -19.12 16.01
CA ALA A 79 14.84 -19.36 15.58
C ALA A 79 15.11 -20.83 15.20
N ASP A 80 14.44 -21.80 15.83
CA ASP A 80 14.59 -23.23 15.50
C ASP A 80 13.95 -23.59 14.16
N ARG A 81 12.92 -22.85 13.73
CA ARG A 81 12.34 -22.99 12.37
C ARG A 81 13.19 -22.34 11.27
N TYR A 82 14.17 -21.51 11.62
CA TYR A 82 15.15 -20.95 10.69
C TYR A 82 16.27 -21.95 10.35
N ARG A 83 16.43 -23.02 11.13
CA ARG A 83 17.30 -24.14 10.76
C ARG A 83 16.54 -24.97 9.74
N GLY A 84 17.08 -25.08 8.52
CA GLY A 84 16.53 -25.98 7.50
C GLY A 84 16.44 -27.41 8.07
N LYS A 85 15.55 -28.25 7.51
CA LYS A 85 15.38 -29.65 7.94
C LYS A 85 16.69 -30.46 7.96
N ASP A 86 17.70 -29.99 7.23
CA ASP A 86 19.01 -30.61 7.06
C ASP A 86 20.07 -30.09 8.06
N GLY A 87 19.69 -29.25 9.04
CA GLY A 87 20.62 -28.66 10.01
C GLY A 87 21.58 -27.62 9.42
N GLN A 88 21.47 -27.32 8.12
CA GLN A 88 22.28 -26.30 7.46
C GLN A 88 21.88 -24.90 7.93
N LYS A 89 22.91 -24.07 8.14
CA LYS A 89 22.71 -22.65 8.50
C LYS A 89 21.86 -21.98 7.41
N PRO A 90 20.89 -21.13 7.78
CA PRO A 90 20.15 -20.36 6.80
C PRO A 90 21.12 -19.46 6.02
N TYR A 91 21.21 -19.67 4.71
CA TYR A 91 22.00 -18.86 3.79
C TYR A 91 21.08 -17.98 2.94
N ARG A 92 21.54 -16.78 2.57
CA ARG A 92 20.77 -15.89 1.66
C ARG A 92 21.21 -16.04 0.22
N HIS A 93 22.50 -16.32 -0.01
CA HIS A 93 23.09 -16.42 -1.33
C HIS A 93 23.78 -17.77 -1.51
N LYS A 94 23.61 -18.38 -2.68
CA LYS A 94 24.23 -19.65 -3.04
C LYS A 94 24.69 -19.63 -4.49
N CYS A 95 25.98 -19.85 -4.73
CA CYS A 95 26.49 -19.90 -6.10
C CYS A 95 25.87 -21.08 -6.85
N THR A 96 25.32 -20.79 -8.04
CA THR A 96 24.69 -21.80 -8.92
C THR A 96 25.69 -22.78 -9.54
N VAL A 97 26.96 -22.40 -9.66
CA VAL A 97 28.01 -23.22 -10.28
C VAL A 97 28.67 -24.15 -9.26
N CYS A 98 29.21 -23.60 -8.17
CA CYS A 98 29.95 -24.38 -7.17
C CYS A 98 29.19 -24.70 -5.88
N GLY A 99 27.98 -24.15 -5.70
CA GLY A 99 27.15 -24.43 -4.53
C GLY A 99 27.59 -23.75 -3.23
N ARG A 100 28.68 -22.97 -3.21
CA ARG A 100 29.13 -22.20 -2.03
C ARG A 100 28.02 -21.25 -1.56
N THR A 101 27.85 -21.13 -0.25
CA THR A 101 26.83 -20.29 0.37
C THR A 101 27.47 -19.14 1.16
N ASP A 102 26.73 -18.05 1.37
CA ASP A 102 27.19 -16.92 2.20
C ASP A 102 27.33 -17.27 3.69
N ALA A 103 26.69 -18.35 4.13
CA ALA A 103 26.79 -18.84 5.51
C ALA A 103 28.12 -19.59 5.77
N ASP A 104 28.68 -20.22 4.73
CA ASP A 104 29.94 -20.98 4.81
C ASP A 104 31.16 -20.10 4.51
N TYR A 105 31.00 -19.12 3.62
CA TYR A 105 32.08 -18.23 3.16
C TYR A 105 31.65 -16.76 3.24
N PRO A 106 31.65 -16.14 4.45
CA PRO A 106 31.19 -14.77 4.65
C PRO A 106 32.09 -13.71 4.00
N GLU A 107 33.35 -14.02 3.73
CA GLU A 107 34.32 -13.15 3.07
C GLU A 107 34.16 -13.08 1.54
N LEU A 108 33.45 -14.05 0.95
CA LEU A 108 33.24 -14.14 -0.50
C LEU A 108 32.05 -13.28 -0.93
N GLU A 109 32.24 -12.51 -1.99
CA GLU A 109 31.16 -11.69 -2.53
C GLU A 109 30.26 -12.49 -3.47
N PHE A 110 28.95 -12.42 -3.25
CA PHE A 110 27.93 -13.03 -4.10
C PHE A 110 27.21 -11.96 -4.92
N ARG A 111 27.19 -12.12 -6.24
CA ARG A 111 26.57 -11.18 -7.18
C ARG A 111 25.59 -11.87 -8.13
N TYR A 112 24.58 -11.15 -8.56
CA TYR A 112 23.64 -11.61 -9.59
C TYR A 112 24.14 -11.20 -10.97
N CYS A 113 24.00 -12.09 -11.96
CA CYS A 113 24.29 -11.73 -13.33
C CYS A 113 23.12 -10.96 -13.93
N SER A 114 23.38 -9.77 -14.49
CA SER A 114 22.37 -8.96 -15.19
C SER A 114 21.98 -9.50 -16.57
N ARG A 115 22.78 -10.42 -17.13
CA ARG A 115 22.56 -11.00 -18.47
C ARG A 115 21.80 -12.33 -18.43
N CYS A 116 21.83 -13.04 -17.29
CA CYS A 116 21.09 -14.28 -17.13
C CYS A 116 19.60 -14.00 -16.95
N LYS A 117 18.75 -14.86 -17.49
CA LYS A 117 17.30 -14.76 -17.31
C LYS A 117 16.89 -15.33 -15.95
N GLY A 118 16.78 -14.46 -14.96
CA GLY A 118 16.32 -14.81 -13.61
C GLY A 118 17.33 -14.43 -12.52
N TYR A 119 17.00 -14.78 -11.28
CA TYR A 119 17.82 -14.45 -10.12
C TYR A 119 18.81 -15.57 -9.80
N TYR A 120 19.85 -15.68 -10.62
CA TYR A 120 20.96 -16.60 -10.40
C TYR A 120 22.14 -15.86 -9.76
N CYS A 121 22.52 -16.26 -8.55
CA CYS A 121 23.68 -15.72 -7.86
C CYS A 121 24.95 -16.56 -8.12
N TYR A 122 26.08 -15.87 -8.21
CA TYR A 122 27.40 -16.42 -8.46
C TYR A 122 28.40 -15.84 -7.45
N CYS A 123 29.41 -16.61 -7.07
CA CYS A 123 30.54 -16.08 -6.29
C CYS A 123 31.49 -15.27 -7.19
N SER A 124 32.40 -14.51 -6.58
CA SER A 124 33.45 -13.71 -7.25
C SER A 124 34.17 -14.46 -8.39
N ASP A 125 34.41 -15.75 -8.20
CA ASP A 125 35.19 -16.56 -9.12
C ASP A 125 34.36 -17.01 -10.35
N HIS A 126 33.04 -17.12 -10.21
CA HIS A 126 32.15 -17.65 -11.26
C HIS A 126 31.30 -16.58 -11.97
N ILE A 127 31.18 -15.38 -11.41
CA ILE A 127 30.36 -14.31 -12.01
C ILE A 127 30.84 -13.89 -13.41
N ASN A 128 32.15 -14.00 -13.69
CA ASN A 128 32.72 -13.58 -14.97
C ASN A 128 32.91 -14.72 -15.99
N ASN A 129 32.78 -16.00 -15.57
CA ASN A 129 33.09 -17.16 -16.42
C ASN A 129 32.01 -18.25 -16.36
N HIS A 130 30.74 -17.87 -16.21
CA HIS A 130 29.63 -18.81 -16.27
C HIS A 130 28.95 -18.78 -17.64
N ALA A 131 28.37 -19.91 -18.03
CA ALA A 131 27.44 -19.95 -19.16
C ALA A 131 26.16 -19.20 -18.77
N HIS A 132 25.81 -18.17 -19.54
CA HIS A 132 24.57 -17.44 -19.31
C HIS A 132 23.36 -18.33 -19.58
N ILE A 133 22.45 -18.36 -18.62
CA ILE A 133 21.18 -19.08 -18.71
C ILE A 133 20.19 -18.14 -19.42
N GLN A 134 19.67 -18.57 -20.57
CA GLN A 134 18.73 -17.81 -21.40
C GLN A 134 17.27 -17.99 -21.00
#